data_AF-A0A7R9KBF9-F1
#
_entry.id   AF-A0A7R9KBF9-F1
#
_cell.length_a   1.000
_cell.length_b   1.000
_cell.length_c   1.000
_cell.angle_alpha   90.00
_cell.angle_beta   90.00
_cell.angle_gamma   90.00
#
_symmetry.space_group_name_H-M   'P 1'
#
loop_
_entity.id
_entity.type
_entity.pdbx_description
1 polymer ?
#
loop_
_entity_poly.entity_id
_entity_poly.type
_entity_poly.pdbx_seq_one_letter_code
_entity_poly.pdbx_strand_id
1 'polypeptide(L)'
;MWRANICTMTLQIRDPDVCQVRLDFIDFDLDQPTLGDCLGDKFRISSSGSGTGQIPVLCGRNTNQHVYVHVPNGGSTTRTVIIIFDTNSIGDYRWQIKYHTEPTKVIESFNYGQQYLNNLDYGLCVERAPNTCRVTYRVAGDREWSLDSAQAAKDRSAVGDQQCAGDYLLIPGGSETGDPPTADRYCGGRFNWLPGAVIDAPVVSKANGMIALRFHSDTFQDPGFARGFRVRYEQSSTGCV
;
A
#
# COMPACT_ATOMS: atom_id res chain seq x y z
N MET A 1 8.47 -32.16 11.31
CA MET A 1 8.01 -32.06 9.90
C MET A 1 6.75 -31.24 9.93
N TRP A 2 6.84 -29.92 9.69
CA TRP A 2 5.69 -29.02 9.78
C TRP A 2 4.75 -29.30 8.60
N ARG A 3 3.51 -29.70 8.88
CA ARG A 3 2.46 -29.82 7.84
C ARG A 3 1.90 -28.42 7.63
N ALA A 4 2.40 -27.71 6.63
CA ALA A 4 1.73 -26.52 6.13
C ALA A 4 0.37 -26.93 5.57
N ASN A 5 -0.72 -26.35 6.09
CA ASN A 5 -2.04 -26.54 5.52
C ASN A 5 -2.23 -25.45 4.46
N ILE A 6 -2.22 -25.89 3.19
CA ILE A 6 -2.32 -25.00 2.04
C ILE A 6 -3.78 -24.98 1.57
N CYS A 7 -4.39 -23.80 1.54
CA CYS A 7 -5.66 -23.55 0.89
C CYS A 7 -5.42 -22.79 -0.40
N THR A 8 -5.93 -23.29 -1.53
CA THR A 8 -5.76 -22.66 -2.85
C THR A 8 -7.11 -22.39 -3.48
N MET A 9 -7.31 -21.16 -3.94
CA MET A 9 -8.47 -20.72 -4.71
C MET A 9 -8.03 -20.26 -6.08
N THR A 10 -8.73 -20.68 -7.12
CA THR A 10 -8.46 -20.27 -8.50
C THR A 10 -9.66 -19.51 -9.04
N LEU A 11 -9.46 -18.24 -9.37
CA LEU A 11 -10.43 -17.39 -10.04
C LEU A 11 -10.14 -17.41 -11.54
N GLN A 12 -11.10 -17.83 -12.36
CA GLN A 12 -11.01 -17.77 -13.83
C GLN A 12 -11.59 -16.45 -14.35
N ILE A 13 -10.79 -15.70 -15.12
CA ILE A 13 -11.20 -14.42 -15.71
C ILE A 13 -11.69 -14.69 -17.13
N ARG A 14 -13.02 -14.74 -17.30
CA ARG A 14 -13.66 -15.09 -18.57
C ARG A 14 -13.84 -13.91 -19.50
N ASP A 15 -14.02 -12.72 -18.95
CA ASP A 15 -14.24 -11.50 -19.72
C ASP A 15 -12.91 -10.99 -20.28
N PRO A 16 -12.72 -10.95 -21.61
CA PRO A 16 -11.47 -10.52 -22.24
C PRO A 16 -11.10 -9.06 -21.97
N ASP A 17 -12.07 -8.21 -21.60
CA ASP A 17 -11.88 -6.78 -21.36
C ASP A 17 -11.42 -6.47 -19.92
N VAL A 18 -11.45 -7.46 -19.02
CA VAL A 18 -11.01 -7.30 -17.62
C VAL A 18 -9.49 -7.41 -17.52
N CYS A 19 -8.78 -6.30 -17.40
CA CYS A 19 -7.31 -6.26 -17.32
C CYS A 19 -6.75 -6.19 -15.87
N GLN A 20 -7.65 -6.05 -14.90
CA GLN A 20 -7.30 -5.90 -13.49
C GLN A 20 -8.43 -6.42 -12.60
N VAL A 21 -8.08 -7.06 -11.50
CA VAL A 21 -9.02 -7.55 -10.48
C VAL A 21 -8.67 -6.90 -9.15
N ARG A 22 -9.66 -6.30 -8.48
CA ARG A 22 -9.54 -5.85 -7.09
C ARG A 22 -10.11 -6.90 -6.14
N LEU A 23 -9.30 -7.33 -5.19
CA LEU A 23 -9.70 -8.22 -4.10
C LEU A 23 -9.74 -7.42 -2.80
N ASP A 24 -10.88 -7.37 -2.11
CA ASP A 24 -10.94 -6.83 -0.75
C ASP A 24 -10.89 -7.93 0.29
N PHE A 25 -10.30 -7.57 1.41
CA PHE A 25 -10.17 -8.37 2.60
C PHE A 25 -11.28 -7.99 3.58
N ILE A 26 -12.43 -8.65 3.51
CA ILE A 26 -13.58 -8.41 4.39
C ILE A 26 -13.28 -8.82 5.83
N ASP A 27 -12.53 -9.91 5.98
CA ASP A 27 -11.87 -10.31 7.22
C ASP A 27 -10.52 -10.88 6.82
N PHE A 28 -9.44 -10.45 7.47
CA PHE A 28 -8.10 -10.95 7.19
C PHE A 28 -7.26 -10.79 8.45
N ASP A 29 -7.03 -11.90 9.13
CA ASP A 29 -6.16 -12.00 10.28
C ASP A 29 -5.38 -13.31 10.17
N LEU A 30 -4.07 -13.16 9.96
CA LEU A 30 -3.08 -14.24 9.92
C LEU A 30 -2.04 -13.98 11.01
N ASP A 31 -1.12 -14.92 11.23
CA ASP A 31 0.04 -14.72 12.10
C ASP A 31 0.75 -13.37 11.82
N GLN A 32 1.12 -12.69 12.90
CA GLN A 32 1.81 -11.40 12.81
C GLN A 32 3.22 -11.56 12.21
N PRO A 33 3.72 -10.55 11.49
CA PRO A 33 5.10 -10.55 11.03
C PRO A 33 6.07 -10.52 12.20
N THR A 34 7.27 -11.07 11.98
CA THR A 34 8.40 -10.92 12.89
C THR A 34 9.41 -9.99 12.23
N LEU A 35 9.61 -8.80 12.81
CA LEU A 35 10.52 -7.78 12.25
C LEU A 35 10.19 -7.43 10.79
N GLY A 36 8.91 -7.35 10.45
CA GLY A 36 8.42 -7.04 9.10
C GLY A 36 8.29 -8.24 8.16
N ASP A 37 8.82 -9.42 8.54
CA ASP A 37 8.77 -10.63 7.70
C ASP A 37 7.66 -11.61 8.12
N CYS A 38 6.91 -12.11 7.14
CA CYS A 38 5.90 -13.15 7.33
C CYS A 38 6.54 -14.53 7.49
N LEU A 39 6.93 -14.92 8.71
CA LEU A 39 7.57 -16.22 8.97
C LEU A 39 6.58 -17.37 9.18
N GLY A 40 5.42 -17.09 9.79
CA GLY A 40 4.32 -18.03 10.01
C GLY A 40 3.39 -18.14 8.80
N ASP A 41 2.12 -17.86 9.02
CA ASP A 41 1.09 -17.84 7.98
C ASP A 41 1.38 -16.81 6.87
N LYS A 42 1.11 -17.19 5.63
CA LYS A 42 1.35 -16.37 4.44
C LYS A 42 0.16 -16.39 3.49
N PHE A 43 -0.20 -15.21 3.02
CA PHE A 43 -1.08 -15.01 1.88
C PHE A 43 -0.25 -14.67 0.65
N ARG A 44 -0.49 -15.41 -0.44
CA ARG A 44 0.21 -15.23 -1.72
C ARG A 44 -0.81 -15.16 -2.85
N ILE A 45 -0.55 -14.29 -3.83
CA ILE A 45 -1.34 -14.21 -5.07
C ILE A 45 -0.40 -14.36 -6.26
N SER A 46 -0.86 -15.08 -7.28
CA SER A 46 -0.28 -15.05 -8.61
C SER A 46 -1.36 -14.87 -9.67
N SER A 47 -1.00 -14.34 -10.83
CA SER A 47 -1.88 -14.29 -11.99
C SER A 47 -1.18 -14.84 -13.23
N SER A 48 -1.98 -15.39 -14.14
CA SER A 48 -1.50 -15.88 -15.44
C SER A 48 -0.74 -14.76 -16.16
N GLY A 49 0.48 -15.00 -16.63
CA GLY A 49 1.25 -13.99 -17.38
C GLY A 49 1.92 -12.91 -16.54
N SER A 50 1.72 -12.87 -15.21
CA SER A 50 2.52 -12.05 -14.30
C SER A 50 3.74 -12.80 -13.79
N GLY A 51 4.87 -12.09 -13.68
CA GLY A 51 6.09 -12.64 -13.10
C GLY A 51 5.92 -12.99 -11.62
N THR A 52 6.70 -13.95 -11.13
CA THR A 52 6.78 -14.26 -9.69
C THR A 52 7.26 -13.01 -8.93
N GLY A 53 6.56 -12.60 -7.87
CA GLY A 53 6.98 -11.50 -6.99
C GLY A 53 6.40 -10.12 -7.32
N GLN A 54 5.48 -9.99 -8.28
CA GLN A 54 4.80 -8.72 -8.56
C GLN A 54 3.73 -8.33 -7.52
N ILE A 55 3.29 -9.28 -6.69
CA ILE A 55 2.30 -9.04 -5.64
C ILE A 55 2.97 -9.41 -4.32
N PRO A 56 2.95 -8.52 -3.31
CA PRO A 56 3.62 -8.78 -2.05
C PRO A 56 2.99 -9.97 -1.31
N VAL A 57 3.81 -10.70 -0.56
CA VAL A 57 3.34 -11.70 0.39
C VAL A 57 2.80 -10.97 1.63
N LEU A 58 1.57 -11.29 2.04
CA LEU A 58 0.93 -10.62 3.18
C LEU A 58 0.75 -11.58 4.36
N CYS A 59 0.76 -11.02 5.56
CA CYS A 59 0.41 -11.66 6.82
C CYS A 59 -0.09 -10.59 7.81
N GLY A 60 -0.36 -10.97 9.05
CA GLY A 60 -0.94 -10.09 10.06
C GLY A 60 -2.39 -9.72 9.75
N ARG A 61 -2.81 -8.53 10.19
CA ARG A 61 -4.19 -8.06 10.11
C ARG A 61 -4.37 -7.05 8.98
N ASN A 62 -5.22 -7.38 8.00
CA ASN A 62 -5.46 -6.56 6.81
C ASN A 62 -6.96 -6.40 6.49
N THR A 63 -7.84 -6.58 7.49
CA THR A 63 -9.27 -6.36 7.34
C THR A 63 -9.58 -4.95 6.81
N ASN A 64 -10.51 -4.85 5.85
CA ASN A 64 -10.90 -3.68 5.07
C ASN A 64 -9.82 -3.12 4.11
N GLN A 65 -8.73 -3.85 3.88
CA GLN A 65 -7.77 -3.54 2.81
C GLN A 65 -8.15 -4.19 1.48
N HIS A 66 -7.41 -3.86 0.43
CA HIS A 66 -7.58 -4.47 -0.88
C HIS A 66 -6.26 -4.55 -1.64
N VAL A 67 -6.22 -5.42 -2.64
CA VAL A 67 -5.09 -5.56 -3.57
C VAL A 67 -5.58 -5.57 -5.01
N TYR A 68 -4.84 -4.88 -5.88
CA TYR A 68 -5.07 -4.91 -7.32
C TYR A 68 -4.15 -5.95 -7.97
N VAL A 69 -4.75 -6.83 -8.77
CA VAL A 69 -4.08 -7.92 -9.47
C VAL A 69 -4.19 -7.66 -10.96
N HIS A 70 -3.06 -7.46 -11.64
CA HIS A 70 -3.07 -7.35 -13.09
C HIS A 70 -3.35 -8.71 -13.74
N VAL A 71 -4.12 -8.69 -14.81
CA VAL A 71 -4.44 -9.87 -15.64
C VAL A 71 -4.15 -9.49 -17.10
N PRO A 72 -3.40 -10.31 -17.86
CA PRO A 72 -3.00 -9.99 -19.22
C PRO A 72 -4.21 -9.85 -20.14
N ASN A 73 -4.12 -8.98 -21.12
CA ASN A 73 -5.19 -8.76 -22.10
C ASN A 73 -5.26 -9.92 -23.11
N GLY A 74 -6.46 -10.24 -23.61
CA GLY A 74 -6.67 -11.16 -24.74
C GLY A 74 -7.41 -12.45 -24.39
N GLY A 75 -7.92 -13.15 -25.41
CA GLY A 75 -8.87 -14.27 -25.25
C GLY A 75 -8.35 -15.68 -25.52
N SER A 76 -7.04 -15.88 -25.78
CA SER A 76 -6.51 -17.18 -26.25
C SER A 76 -5.82 -18.03 -25.16
N THR A 77 -5.48 -17.46 -24.00
CA THR A 77 -4.87 -18.18 -22.87
C THR A 77 -5.84 -18.27 -21.69
N THR A 78 -5.75 -19.36 -20.92
CA THR A 78 -6.51 -19.48 -19.66
C THR A 78 -6.04 -18.41 -18.69
N ARG A 79 -6.91 -17.44 -18.41
CA ARG A 79 -6.63 -16.31 -17.52
C ARG A 79 -7.10 -16.64 -16.11
N THR A 80 -6.15 -16.69 -15.19
CA THR A 80 -6.45 -17.08 -13.81
C THR A 80 -5.72 -16.22 -12.81
N VAL A 81 -6.39 -15.93 -11.70
CA VAL A 81 -5.78 -15.45 -10.47
C VAL A 81 -5.80 -16.59 -9.47
N ILE A 82 -4.64 -16.98 -8.96
CA ILE A 82 -4.47 -18.04 -7.97
C ILE A 82 -4.15 -17.38 -6.63
N ILE A 83 -4.93 -17.72 -5.62
CA ILE A 83 -4.82 -17.20 -4.27
C ILE A 83 -4.47 -18.37 -3.36
N ILE A 84 -3.41 -18.21 -2.57
CA ILE A 84 -2.86 -19.25 -1.72
C ILE A 84 -2.75 -18.73 -0.29
N PHE A 85 -3.34 -19.47 0.64
CA PHE A 85 -3.08 -19.34 2.07
C PHE A 85 -2.22 -20.51 2.50
N ASP A 86 -1.03 -20.20 2.99
CA ASP A 86 -0.04 -21.14 3.50
C ASP A 86 0.01 -20.96 5.02
N THR A 87 -0.60 -21.89 5.76
CA THR A 87 -0.73 -21.78 7.22
C THR A 87 0.20 -22.76 7.93
N ASN A 88 0.81 -22.32 9.03
CA ASN A 88 1.62 -23.19 9.90
C ASN A 88 0.74 -24.06 10.83
N SER A 89 -0.58 -23.84 10.81
CA SER A 89 -1.59 -24.52 11.64
C SER A 89 -1.46 -24.28 13.15
N ILE A 90 -0.86 -23.16 13.53
CA ILE A 90 -0.72 -22.68 14.90
C ILE A 90 -1.53 -21.40 15.03
N GLY A 91 -2.36 -21.30 16.07
CA GLY A 91 -3.19 -20.12 16.31
C GLY A 91 -4.47 -20.08 15.49
N ASP A 92 -5.20 -18.96 15.62
CA ASP A 92 -6.43 -18.69 14.89
C ASP A 92 -6.10 -17.88 13.62
N TYR A 93 -6.50 -18.40 12.45
CA TYR A 93 -6.44 -17.68 11.19
C TYR A 93 -7.85 -17.50 10.61
N ARG A 94 -8.12 -16.32 10.03
CA ARG A 94 -9.41 -16.00 9.42
C ARG A 94 -9.20 -15.21 8.15
N TRP A 95 -9.93 -15.59 7.10
CA TRP A 95 -9.96 -14.83 5.86
C TRP A 95 -11.35 -14.88 5.21
N GLN A 96 -11.78 -13.73 4.72
CA GLN A 96 -12.95 -13.56 3.87
C GLN A 96 -12.59 -12.55 2.80
N ILE A 97 -12.63 -12.98 1.53
CA ILE A 97 -12.27 -12.16 0.38
C ILE A 97 -13.51 -11.93 -0.48
N LYS A 98 -13.70 -10.68 -0.91
CA LYS A 98 -14.77 -10.28 -1.84
C LYS A 98 -14.16 -9.45 -2.97
N TYR A 99 -14.80 -9.40 -4.13
CA TYR A 99 -14.49 -8.42 -5.16
C TYR A 99 -15.28 -7.12 -4.92
N HIS A 100 -14.60 -5.97 -4.98
CA HIS A 100 -15.20 -4.67 -4.63
C HIS A 100 -15.79 -3.92 -5.80
N THR A 101 -16.64 -2.95 -5.46
CA THR A 101 -17.02 -1.85 -6.36
C THR A 101 -17.12 -0.46 -5.69
N GLU A 102 -16.92 -0.31 -4.37
CA GLU A 102 -17.10 1.00 -3.70
C GLU A 102 -15.81 1.84 -3.58
N PRO A 103 -15.91 3.17 -3.71
CA PRO A 103 -14.77 4.06 -3.55
C PRO A 103 -14.42 4.29 -2.06
N THR A 104 -13.14 4.20 -1.70
CA THR A 104 -12.62 4.58 -0.38
C THR A 104 -11.86 5.91 -0.47
N LYS A 105 -11.91 6.75 0.57
CA LYS A 105 -11.17 8.04 0.64
C LYS A 105 -9.91 7.99 1.51
N VAL A 106 -9.61 6.83 2.06
CA VAL A 106 -8.48 6.59 2.96
C VAL A 106 -7.63 5.48 2.36
N ILE A 107 -6.34 5.68 2.45
CA ILE A 107 -5.29 4.81 1.96
C ILE A 107 -4.47 4.36 3.15
N GLU A 108 -4.32 3.07 3.31
CA GLU A 108 -3.65 2.45 4.45
C GLU A 108 -2.57 1.49 3.94
N SER A 109 -1.44 1.44 4.64
CA SER A 109 -0.46 0.39 4.41
C SER A 109 -1.02 -0.97 4.84
N PHE A 110 -0.61 -2.04 4.17
CA PHE A 110 -0.81 -3.39 4.72
C PHE A 110 -0.24 -3.49 6.15
N ASN A 111 -0.99 -4.16 7.00
CA ASN A 111 -0.73 -4.33 8.44
C ASN A 111 -0.65 -3.01 9.23
N TYR A 112 -1.31 -1.94 8.75
CA TYR A 112 -1.38 -0.65 9.43
C TYR A 112 -1.87 -0.76 10.89
N GLY A 113 -1.28 0.05 11.77
CA GLY A 113 -1.57 0.08 13.21
C GLY A 113 -0.85 -1.00 14.01
N GLN A 114 -0.21 -1.95 13.33
CA GLN A 114 0.70 -2.94 13.89
C GLN A 114 2.13 -2.67 13.38
N GLN A 115 2.70 -3.64 12.66
CA GLN A 115 4.02 -3.59 12.05
C GLN A 115 3.88 -3.75 10.53
N TYR A 116 4.12 -2.70 9.72
CA TYR A 116 4.10 -2.86 8.26
C TYR A 116 5.18 -3.84 7.80
N LEU A 117 5.00 -4.43 6.62
CA LEU A 117 5.85 -5.53 6.15
C LEU A 117 7.10 -5.02 5.41
N ASN A 118 8.18 -5.80 5.45
CA ASN A 118 9.37 -5.58 4.63
C ASN A 118 9.10 -5.98 3.18
N ASN A 119 9.96 -5.50 2.28
CA ASN A 119 9.98 -5.85 0.86
C ASN A 119 8.63 -5.59 0.15
N LEU A 120 7.88 -4.60 0.62
CA LEU A 120 6.66 -4.18 -0.05
C LEU A 120 7.02 -3.26 -1.21
N ASP A 121 6.47 -3.55 -2.37
CA ASP A 121 6.53 -2.66 -3.52
C ASP A 121 5.23 -2.78 -4.29
N TYR A 122 4.30 -1.86 -4.03
CA TYR A 122 3.00 -1.87 -4.69
C TYR A 122 2.49 -0.47 -4.99
N GLY A 123 1.82 -0.37 -6.14
CA GLY A 123 1.12 0.84 -6.57
C GLY A 123 -0.27 0.93 -5.95
N LEU A 124 -0.67 2.14 -5.60
CA LEU A 124 -2.02 2.47 -5.18
C LEU A 124 -2.62 3.43 -6.22
N CYS A 125 -3.76 3.05 -6.78
CA CYS A 125 -4.43 3.84 -7.81
C CYS A 125 -5.73 4.41 -7.24
N VAL A 126 -5.88 5.73 -7.35
CA VAL A 126 -7.11 6.44 -7.01
C VAL A 126 -7.81 6.86 -8.29
N GLU A 127 -9.09 6.52 -8.41
CA GLU A 127 -9.91 6.97 -9.52
C GLU A 127 -10.02 8.51 -9.50
N ARG A 128 -9.66 9.15 -10.62
CA ARG A 128 -9.65 10.60 -10.72
C ARG A 128 -11.08 11.10 -10.96
N ALA A 129 -11.60 11.86 -10.00
CA ALA A 129 -12.90 12.51 -10.15
C ALA A 129 -12.83 13.59 -11.25
N PRO A 130 -13.94 13.85 -11.97
CA PRO A 130 -13.98 14.86 -13.02
C PRO A 130 -13.45 16.22 -12.57
N ASN A 131 -12.68 16.88 -13.44
CA ASN A 131 -12.09 18.20 -13.22
C ASN A 131 -11.11 18.28 -12.03
N THR A 132 -10.67 17.15 -11.47
CA THR A 132 -9.65 17.16 -10.42
C THR A 132 -8.34 17.70 -10.97
N CYS A 133 -7.87 18.79 -10.40
CA CYS A 133 -6.59 19.42 -10.74
C CYS A 133 -5.58 19.37 -9.59
N ARG A 134 -6.06 19.05 -8.38
CA ARG A 134 -5.25 19.04 -7.16
C ARG A 134 -5.74 17.93 -6.24
N VAL A 135 -4.80 17.23 -5.62
CA VAL A 135 -5.07 16.23 -4.59
C VAL A 135 -4.32 16.60 -3.33
N THR A 136 -5.03 16.68 -2.21
CA THR A 136 -4.45 16.97 -0.90
C THR A 136 -4.45 15.70 -0.07
N TYR A 137 -3.29 15.32 0.44
CA TYR A 137 -3.08 14.17 1.32
C TYR A 137 -2.89 14.65 2.75
N ARG A 138 -3.54 13.97 3.71
CA ARG A 138 -3.44 14.26 5.15
C ARG A 138 -3.44 12.95 5.93
N VAL A 139 -2.74 12.89 7.06
CA VAL A 139 -2.95 11.79 8.02
C VAL A 139 -4.42 11.75 8.42
N ALA A 140 -5.01 10.56 8.51
CA ALA A 140 -6.43 10.45 8.81
C ALA A 140 -6.76 10.66 10.30
N GLY A 141 -5.73 10.71 11.16
CA GLY A 141 -5.80 10.99 12.59
C GLY A 141 -4.40 11.18 13.21
N ASP A 142 -4.37 11.31 14.55
CA ASP A 142 -3.12 11.51 15.29
C ASP A 142 -2.24 10.26 15.27
N ARG A 143 -0.94 10.45 14.97
CA ARG A 143 0.08 9.38 14.95
C ARG A 143 -0.25 8.23 14.00
N GLU A 144 -0.99 8.52 12.94
CA GLU A 144 -1.36 7.58 11.88
C GLU A 144 -0.31 7.52 10.74
N TRP A 145 0.91 7.97 11.03
CA TRP A 145 2.05 7.95 10.11
C TRP A 145 3.33 7.59 10.85
N SER A 146 4.04 6.59 10.34
CA SER A 146 5.34 6.18 10.84
C SER A 146 6.00 5.25 9.82
N LEU A 147 6.97 5.80 9.08
CA LEU A 147 7.78 5.05 8.11
C LEU A 147 9.25 5.23 8.45
N ASP A 148 10.05 4.18 8.29
CA ASP A 148 11.48 4.26 8.53
C ASP A 148 12.13 5.34 7.66
N SER A 149 13.18 5.95 8.18
CA SER A 149 13.93 6.98 7.46
C SER A 149 15.41 6.80 7.74
N ALA A 150 16.23 6.88 6.69
CA ALA A 150 17.65 6.66 6.81
C ALA A 150 18.37 7.79 7.60
N GLN A 151 17.75 8.97 7.70
CA GLN A 151 18.44 10.20 8.11
C GLN A 151 17.63 11.14 9.03
N ALA A 152 16.34 10.89 9.28
CA ALA A 152 15.55 11.74 10.18
C ALA A 152 15.37 11.14 11.57
N ALA A 153 15.21 12.03 12.56
CA ALA A 153 14.84 11.62 13.91
C ALA A 153 13.43 11.00 13.91
N LYS A 154 13.18 10.09 14.87
CA LYS A 154 11.93 9.32 14.95
C LYS A 154 10.65 10.12 15.08
N ASP A 155 10.74 11.37 15.48
CA ASP A 155 9.63 12.30 15.67
C ASP A 155 9.55 13.39 14.57
N ARG A 156 10.34 13.26 13.50
CA ARG A 156 10.45 14.23 12.41
C ARG A 156 10.06 13.65 11.06
N SER A 157 9.60 14.51 10.17
CA SER A 157 9.40 14.17 8.76
C SER A 157 10.75 14.04 8.04
N ALA A 158 10.77 13.18 7.03
CA ALA A 158 11.83 13.09 6.04
C ALA A 158 11.20 13.15 4.64
N VAL A 159 11.91 13.82 3.72
CA VAL A 159 11.40 14.09 2.38
C VAL A 159 12.51 13.93 1.36
N GLY A 160 12.16 13.40 0.20
CA GLY A 160 13.08 13.23 -0.92
C GLY A 160 13.83 11.89 -0.91
N ASP A 161 14.55 11.65 -1.98
CA ASP A 161 15.27 10.39 -2.26
C ASP A 161 16.41 10.10 -1.29
N GLN A 162 17.11 11.14 -0.81
CA GLN A 162 18.22 10.96 0.12
C GLN A 162 17.77 10.55 1.53
N GLN A 163 16.75 11.21 2.08
CA GLN A 163 16.28 10.93 3.44
C GLN A 163 15.35 9.71 3.49
N CYS A 164 14.64 9.45 2.39
CA CYS A 164 13.70 8.34 2.20
C CYS A 164 14.21 7.37 1.13
N ALA A 165 15.42 6.86 1.33
CA ALA A 165 16.06 5.92 0.42
C ALA A 165 15.55 4.48 0.57
N GLY A 166 15.22 4.07 1.81
CA GLY A 166 14.65 2.77 2.15
C GLY A 166 13.13 2.82 2.04
N ASP A 167 12.46 3.24 3.11
CA ASP A 167 11.00 3.19 3.19
C ASP A 167 10.35 4.53 2.82
N TYR A 168 9.31 4.50 1.98
CA TYR A 168 8.58 5.71 1.60
C TYR A 168 7.20 5.45 1.00
N LEU A 169 6.32 6.43 1.18
CA LEU A 169 5.19 6.64 0.28
C LEU A 169 5.60 7.63 -0.81
N LEU A 170 5.46 7.21 -2.06
CA LEU A 170 5.69 8.06 -3.23
C LEU A 170 4.41 8.81 -3.56
N ILE A 171 4.48 10.13 -3.54
CA ILE A 171 3.42 11.06 -3.96
C ILE A 171 4.02 11.97 -5.04
N PRO A 172 3.67 11.79 -6.33
CA PRO A 172 4.30 12.54 -7.41
C PRO A 172 4.10 14.06 -7.27
N GLY A 173 5.17 14.84 -7.37
CA GLY A 173 5.12 16.30 -7.40
C GLY A 173 4.46 16.90 -6.15
N GLY A 174 4.72 16.33 -4.98
CA GLY A 174 4.15 16.80 -3.72
C GLY A 174 4.89 18.04 -3.18
N SER A 175 4.15 19.00 -2.64
CA SER A 175 4.67 20.14 -1.87
C SER A 175 3.59 20.71 -0.95
N GLU A 176 3.81 21.89 -0.35
CA GLU A 176 2.79 22.58 0.43
C GLU A 176 1.55 22.93 -0.41
N THR A 177 1.77 23.36 -1.66
CA THR A 177 0.71 23.84 -2.55
C THR A 177 0.53 22.97 -3.80
N GLY A 178 1.45 22.02 -4.03
CA GLY A 178 1.58 21.25 -5.27
C GLY A 178 2.34 21.99 -6.37
N ASP A 179 2.96 23.13 -6.06
CA ASP A 179 3.83 23.89 -6.95
C ASP A 179 5.32 23.68 -6.58
N PRO A 180 6.26 23.88 -7.52
CA PRO A 180 7.69 23.78 -7.26
C PRO A 180 8.19 24.74 -6.17
N PRO A 181 9.20 24.34 -5.36
CA PRO A 181 9.91 23.05 -5.43
C PRO A 181 9.06 21.90 -4.88
N THR A 182 9.05 20.77 -5.60
CA THR A 182 8.32 19.55 -5.24
C THR A 182 9.27 18.43 -4.87
N ALA A 183 8.76 17.46 -4.11
CA ALA A 183 9.41 16.19 -3.83
C ALA A 183 8.47 15.03 -4.18
N ASP A 184 9.01 13.81 -4.22
CA ASP A 184 8.22 12.63 -4.59
C ASP A 184 8.13 11.59 -3.47
N ARG A 185 9.04 11.59 -2.49
CA ARG A 185 9.12 10.55 -1.45
C ARG A 185 8.96 11.16 -0.07
N TYR A 186 8.15 10.50 0.76
CA TYR A 186 7.80 10.94 2.10
C TYR A 186 7.95 9.78 3.08
N CYS A 187 8.64 10.02 4.19
CA CYS A 187 8.91 9.04 5.24
C CYS A 187 9.13 9.73 6.60
N GLY A 188 9.55 8.98 7.62
CA GLY A 188 9.81 9.48 8.97
C GLY A 188 8.59 9.40 9.90
N GLY A 189 8.69 10.07 11.05
CA GLY A 189 7.70 10.01 12.13
C GLY A 189 6.59 11.06 12.05
N ARG A 190 6.66 11.94 11.05
CA ARG A 190 5.65 12.94 10.74
C ARG A 190 5.39 12.96 9.24
N PHE A 191 4.13 13.08 8.85
CA PHE A 191 3.75 13.28 7.46
C PHE A 191 3.78 14.78 7.17
N ASN A 192 4.77 15.24 6.41
CA ASN A 192 4.92 16.65 6.10
C ASN A 192 5.64 16.83 4.76
N TRP A 193 5.31 17.90 4.03
CA TRP A 193 6.01 18.29 2.82
C TRP A 193 7.42 18.84 3.10
N LEU A 194 7.64 19.41 4.29
CA LEU A 194 8.90 19.98 4.73
C LEU A 194 9.71 18.93 5.50
N PRO A 195 10.99 18.70 5.16
CA PRO A 195 11.85 17.80 5.93
C PRO A 195 12.18 18.35 7.33
N GLY A 196 12.30 17.48 8.32
CA GLY A 196 12.67 17.82 9.69
C GLY A 196 11.56 18.45 10.54
N ALA A 197 10.34 18.55 10.01
CA ALA A 197 9.19 19.09 10.73
C ALA A 197 8.73 18.14 11.85
N VAL A 198 8.30 18.72 12.97
CA VAL A 198 7.88 17.99 14.18
C VAL A 198 6.35 17.87 14.30
N ILE A 199 5.62 18.42 13.33
CA ILE A 199 4.16 18.39 13.22
C ILE A 199 3.76 17.86 11.85
N ASP A 200 2.60 17.20 11.78
CA ASP A 200 2.03 16.76 10.51
C ASP A 200 1.49 17.96 9.73
N ALA A 201 1.65 17.94 8.40
CA ALA A 201 1.11 18.95 7.48
C ALA A 201 0.68 18.26 6.17
N PRO A 202 -0.31 18.83 5.45
CA PRO A 202 -0.74 18.26 4.19
C PRO A 202 0.39 18.25 3.16
N VAL A 203 0.39 17.21 2.33
CA VAL A 203 1.15 17.17 1.08
C VAL A 203 0.15 17.35 -0.06
N VAL A 204 0.38 18.31 -0.93
CA VAL A 204 -0.47 18.62 -2.07
C VAL A 204 0.24 18.23 -3.35
N SER A 205 -0.46 17.53 -4.25
CA SER A 205 0.02 17.19 -5.58
C SER A 205 -0.92 17.75 -6.64
N LYS A 206 -0.34 18.38 -7.66
CA LYS A 206 -1.02 18.80 -8.90
C LYS A 206 -0.64 17.91 -10.10
N ALA A 207 -0.14 16.69 -9.85
CA ALA A 207 0.28 15.79 -10.91
C ALA A 207 -0.88 15.51 -11.90
N ASN A 208 -0.55 15.62 -13.19
CA ASN A 208 -1.47 15.33 -14.29
C ASN A 208 -1.57 13.81 -14.53
N GLY A 209 -2.70 13.34 -15.05
CA GLY A 209 -2.91 11.93 -15.37
C GLY A 209 -3.52 11.12 -14.22
N MET A 210 -3.21 9.83 -14.15
CA MET A 210 -3.71 8.95 -13.08
C MET A 210 -3.17 9.38 -11.71
N ILE A 211 -4.01 9.29 -10.67
CA ILE A 211 -3.56 9.49 -9.30
C ILE A 211 -2.92 8.17 -8.85
N ALA A 212 -1.60 8.11 -8.96
CA ALA A 212 -0.80 6.93 -8.64
C ALA A 212 0.15 7.23 -7.50
N LEU A 213 -0.01 6.49 -6.41
CA LEU A 213 0.96 6.43 -5.33
C LEU A 213 1.71 5.10 -5.42
N ARG A 214 2.85 5.02 -4.75
CA ARG A 214 3.58 3.76 -4.59
C ARG A 214 4.10 3.69 -3.17
N PHE A 215 3.86 2.58 -2.50
CA PHE A 215 4.53 2.32 -1.23
C PHE A 215 5.70 1.38 -1.48
N HIS A 216 6.85 1.74 -0.92
CA HIS A 216 8.06 0.94 -0.95
C HIS A 216 8.59 0.75 0.48
N SER A 217 8.93 -0.48 0.83
CA SER A 217 9.76 -0.79 2.00
C SER A 217 10.93 -1.70 1.61
N ASP A 218 12.05 -1.51 2.28
CA ASP A 218 13.24 -2.32 2.07
C ASP A 218 13.23 -3.60 2.94
N THR A 219 14.38 -4.26 3.10
CA THR A 219 14.53 -5.50 3.86
C THR A 219 14.57 -5.31 5.37
N PHE A 220 14.62 -4.07 5.83
CA PHE A 220 14.83 -3.70 7.22
C PHE A 220 13.78 -2.69 7.64
N GLN A 221 13.18 -2.96 8.78
CA GLN A 221 12.27 -2.03 9.42
C GLN A 221 12.74 -1.77 10.84
N ASP A 222 13.01 -0.51 11.16
CA ASP A 222 13.24 -0.08 12.53
C ASP A 222 11.93 -0.24 13.36
N PRO A 223 11.94 -1.01 14.46
CA PRO A 223 10.76 -1.18 15.34
C PRO A 223 10.19 0.12 15.92
N GLY A 224 10.99 1.20 15.95
CA GLY A 224 10.54 2.54 16.31
C GLY A 224 9.60 3.18 15.28
N PHE A 225 9.53 2.64 14.06
CA PHE A 225 8.64 3.05 12.99
C PHE A 225 7.72 1.92 12.53
N ALA A 226 7.03 1.24 13.44
CA ALA A 226 6.30 0.03 13.06
C ALA A 226 4.93 0.30 12.38
N ARG A 227 4.26 1.42 12.65
CA ARG A 227 2.81 1.54 12.42
C ARG A 227 2.37 1.59 10.95
N GLY A 228 3.24 2.05 10.06
CA GLY A 228 2.90 2.29 8.66
C GLY A 228 2.18 3.62 8.48
N PHE A 229 1.30 3.71 7.48
CA PHE A 229 0.59 4.95 7.19
C PHE A 229 -0.91 4.72 7.00
N ARG A 230 -1.67 5.75 7.37
CA ARG A 230 -3.09 5.91 7.05
C ARG A 230 -3.36 7.36 6.67
N VAL A 231 -3.61 7.56 5.38
CA VAL A 231 -3.67 8.87 4.74
C VAL A 231 -5.02 9.03 4.05
N ARG A 232 -5.72 10.11 4.36
CA ARG A 232 -6.90 10.56 3.62
C ARG A 232 -6.47 11.42 2.44
N TYR A 233 -7.13 11.22 1.29
CA TYR A 233 -6.95 12.09 0.13
C TYR A 233 -8.23 12.86 -0.18
N GLU A 234 -8.06 14.09 -0.66
CA GLU A 234 -9.15 14.97 -1.09
C GLU A 234 -8.84 15.50 -2.49
N GLN A 235 -9.70 15.18 -3.46
CA GLN A 235 -9.61 15.66 -4.83
C GLN A 235 -10.36 16.99 -4.97
N SER A 236 -9.74 17.97 -5.63
CA SER A 236 -10.27 19.33 -5.78
C SER A 236 -10.18 19.80 -7.22
N SER A 237 -11.20 20.53 -7.67
CA SER A 237 -11.28 21.19 -8.97
C SER A 237 -10.93 22.69 -8.92
N THR A 238 -10.48 23.19 -7.77
CA THR A 238 -10.17 24.61 -7.54
C THR A 238 -8.78 24.78 -6.94
N GLY A 239 -8.20 25.98 -7.05
CA GLY A 239 -6.85 26.26 -6.55
C GLY A 239 -5.75 25.53 -7.33
N CYS A 240 -5.96 25.38 -8.65
CA CYS A 240 -5.04 24.72 -9.57
C CYS A 240 -3.90 25.64 -10.04
N VAL A 241 -4.10 26.95 -9.95
CA VAL A 241 -3.22 28.02 -10.45
C VAL A 241 -2.65 28.80 -9.29
#